data_AF-A0A538H3S3-F1
#
_entry.id   AF-A0A538H3S3-F1
#
_cell.length_a   1.000
_cell.length_b   1.000
_cell.length_c   1.000
_cell.angle_alpha   90.00
_cell.angle_beta   90.00
_cell.angle_gamma   90.00
#
_symmetry.space_group_name_H-M   'P 1'
#
loop_
_entity.id
_entity.type
_entity.pdbx_description
1 polymer ?
#
loop_
_entity_poly.entity_id
_entity_poly.type
_entity_poly.pdbx_seq_one_letter_code
_entity_poly.pdbx_strand_id
1 'polypeptide(L)'
;MRIRTSGGMIELSDREAGELRERLRRVALAQPAEETIAVSANASTSVTFTHTQKVAVIEVLAQWMNGLGGEEFGEGLFKLRDALTNDLERE
;
A
#
# COMPACT_ATOMS: atom_id res chain seq x y z
N MET A 1 10.14 4.01 1.19
CA MET A 1 8.87 4.67 1.58
C MET A 1 8.37 4.13 2.93
N ARG A 2 7.76 4.96 3.79
CA ARG A 2 7.24 4.52 5.09
C ARG A 2 5.73 4.79 5.17
N ILE A 3 4.94 3.80 5.57
CA ILE A 3 3.49 3.88 5.74
C ILE A 3 3.17 3.69 7.21
N ARG A 4 2.36 4.61 7.77
CA ARG A 4 1.86 4.55 9.13
C ARG A 4 0.57 3.75 9.18
N THR A 5 0.52 2.78 10.08
CA THR A 5 -0.65 1.95 10.41
C THR A 5 -0.87 2.00 11.93
N SER A 6 -2.01 1.53 12.44
CA SER A 6 -2.23 1.45 13.90
C SER A 6 -1.29 0.45 14.59
N GLY A 7 -0.74 -0.52 13.85
CA GLY A 7 0.28 -1.45 14.35
C GLY A 7 1.70 -0.89 14.35
N GLY A 8 1.92 0.31 13.78
CA GLY A 8 3.24 0.93 13.67
C GLY A 8 3.60 1.31 12.23
N MET A 9 4.90 1.45 11.98
CA MET A 9 5.43 1.85 10.67
C MET A 9 5.79 0.62 9.83
N ILE A 10 5.29 0.59 8.59
CA ILE A 10 5.70 -0.36 7.56
C ILE A 10 6.66 0.34 6.60
N GLU A 11 7.81 -0.27 6.37
CA GLU A 11 8.80 0.23 5.41
C GLU A 11 8.74 -0.58 4.13
N LEU A 12 8.60 0.11 3.01
CA LEU A 12 8.69 -0.43 1.67
C LEU A 12 9.98 0.07 1.02
N SER A 13 10.68 -0.83 0.35
CA SER A 13 11.81 -0.49 -0.52
C SER A 13 11.34 0.42 -1.67
N ASP A 14 12.24 1.20 -2.28
CA ASP A 14 11.88 2.07 -3.40
C ASP A 14 11.27 1.29 -4.58
N ARG A 15 11.75 0.05 -4.80
CA ARG A 15 11.16 -0.88 -5.77
C ARG A 15 9.71 -1.23 -5.40
N GLU A 16 9.47 -1.73 -4.20
CA GLU A 16 8.13 -2.11 -3.72
C GLU A 16 7.15 -0.93 -3.76
N ALA A 17 7.62 0.25 -3.34
CA ALA A 17 6.85 1.49 -3.37
C ALA A 17 6.51 1.91 -4.81
N GLY A 18 7.46 1.81 -5.73
CA GLY A 18 7.25 2.10 -7.15
C GLY A 18 6.25 1.15 -7.81
N GLU A 19 6.39 -0.15 -7.55
CA GLU A 19 5.46 -1.17 -8.07
C GLU A 19 4.06 -0.99 -7.50
N LEU A 20 3.93 -0.79 -6.19
CA LEU A 20 2.65 -0.49 -5.54
C LEU A 20 2.00 0.75 -6.18
N ARG A 21 2.75 1.84 -6.30
CA ARG A 21 2.26 3.09 -6.90
C ARG A 21 1.76 2.88 -8.32
N GLU A 22 2.51 2.14 -9.15
CA GLU A 22 2.11 1.85 -10.52
C GLU A 22 0.81 1.03 -10.59
N ARG A 23 0.64 0.05 -9.69
CA ARG A 23 -0.61 -0.74 -9.66
C ARG A 23 -1.79 0.06 -9.17
N LEU A 24 -1.63 0.88 -8.13
CA LEU A 24 -2.67 1.81 -7.68
C LEU A 24 -3.05 2.78 -8.81
N ARG A 25 -2.06 3.24 -9.60
CA ARG A 25 -2.30 4.11 -10.76
C ARG A 25 -3.17 3.46 -11.84
N ARG A 26 -3.19 2.13 -11.96
CA ARG A 26 -4.00 1.41 -12.95
C ARG A 26 -5.44 1.15 -12.51
N VAL A 27 -5.76 1.37 -11.22
CA VAL A 27 -7.08 1.09 -10.64
C VAL A 27 -7.74 2.41 -10.24
N ALA A 28 -8.89 2.72 -10.86
CA ALA A 28 -9.58 4.00 -10.66
C ALA A 28 -9.93 4.27 -9.18
N LEU A 29 -10.40 3.25 -8.45
CA LEU A 29 -10.73 3.35 -7.03
C LEU A 29 -9.50 3.56 -6.13
N ALA A 30 -8.31 3.24 -6.62
CA ALA A 30 -7.06 3.36 -5.88
C ALA A 30 -6.26 4.63 -6.21
N GLN A 31 -6.71 5.46 -7.16
CA GLN A 31 -6.07 6.74 -7.48
C GLN A 31 -5.83 7.62 -6.24
N PRO A 32 -6.78 7.76 -5.30
CA PRO A 32 -6.54 8.61 -4.13
C PRO A 32 -5.38 8.10 -3.26
N ALA A 33 -5.17 6.78 -3.21
CA ALA A 33 -4.04 6.19 -2.48
C ALA A 33 -2.71 6.41 -3.23
N GLU A 34 -2.72 6.33 -4.56
CA GLU A 34 -1.57 6.68 -5.42
C GLU A 34 -1.14 8.14 -5.23
N GLU A 35 -2.09 9.07 -5.26
CA GLU A 35 -1.83 10.51 -5.06
C GLU A 35 -1.23 10.77 -3.67
N THR A 36 -1.78 10.12 -2.64
CA THR A 36 -1.28 10.23 -1.26
C THR A 36 0.17 9.77 -1.16
N ILE A 37 0.51 8.64 -1.80
CA ILE A 37 1.89 8.15 -1.88
C ILE A 37 2.78 9.16 -2.62
N ALA A 38 2.33 9.69 -3.77
CA ALA A 38 3.10 10.61 -4.58
C ALA A 38 3.43 11.92 -3.84
N VAL A 39 2.47 12.46 -3.09
CA VAL A 39 2.66 13.66 -2.27
C VAL A 39 3.64 13.39 -1.12
N SER A 40 3.46 12.28 -0.38
CA SER A 40 4.32 11.96 0.76
C SER A 40 5.76 11.59 0.36
N ALA A 41 5.96 10.96 -0.80
CA ALA A 41 7.28 10.65 -1.33
C ALA A 41 8.11 11.93 -1.58
N ASN A 42 7.47 12.97 -2.11
CA ASN A 42 8.12 14.26 -2.34
C ASN A 42 8.42 15.01 -1.03
N ALA A 43 7.63 14.77 0.02
CA ALA A 43 7.75 15.45 1.31
C ALA A 43 8.64 14.71 2.32
N SER A 44 9.24 13.55 1.98
CA SER A 44 9.97 12.68 2.91
C SER A 44 9.18 12.34 4.19
N THR A 45 7.84 12.31 4.09
CA THR A 45 6.93 12.07 5.22
C THR A 45 6.37 10.65 5.19
N SER A 46 5.93 10.15 6.34
CA SER A 46 5.17 8.91 6.42
C SER A 46 3.81 9.05 5.76
N VAL A 47 3.44 8.09 4.92
CA VAL A 47 2.10 7.99 4.32
C VAL A 47 1.10 7.53 5.36
N THR A 48 -0.07 8.15 5.43
CA THR A 48 -1.21 7.64 6.21
C THR A 48 -2.41 7.54 5.28
N PHE A 49 -3.04 6.37 5.21
CA PHE A 49 -4.21 6.15 4.37
C PHE A 49 -5.50 6.42 5.13
N THR A 50 -6.48 7.00 4.44
CA THR A 50 -7.87 7.03 4.91
C THR A 50 -8.49 5.64 4.86
N HIS A 51 -9.59 5.41 5.57
CA HIS A 51 -10.29 4.12 5.58
C HIS A 51 -10.56 3.58 4.15
N THR A 52 -11.12 4.40 3.26
CA THR A 52 -11.39 4.02 1.86
C THR A 52 -10.11 3.71 1.09
N GLN A 53 -9.02 4.45 1.32
CA GLN A 53 -7.73 4.16 0.70
C GLN A 53 -7.14 2.84 1.19
N LYS A 54 -7.27 2.51 2.48
CA LYS A 54 -6.81 1.22 3.03
C LYS A 54 -7.52 0.06 2.32
N VAL A 55 -8.85 0.13 2.17
CA VAL A 55 -9.63 -0.87 1.43
C VAL A 55 -9.12 -1.02 0.00
N ALA A 56 -8.99 0.09 -0.73
CA ALA A 56 -8.53 0.05 -2.12
C ALA A 56 -7.10 -0.51 -2.26
N VAL A 57 -6.19 -0.17 -1.34
CA VAL A 57 -4.82 -0.70 -1.33
C VAL A 57 -4.82 -2.20 -1.04
N ILE A 58 -5.61 -2.67 -0.08
CA ILE A 58 -5.74 -4.10 0.23
C ILE A 58 -6.27 -4.88 -0.98
N GLU A 59 -7.30 -4.37 -1.65
CA GLU A 59 -7.87 -5.03 -2.84
C GLU A 59 -6.84 -5.13 -3.97
N VAL A 60 -6.08 -4.07 -4.23
CA VAL A 60 -5.01 -4.07 -5.24
C VAL A 60 -3.91 -5.07 -4.86
N LEU A 61 -3.47 -5.08 -3.60
CA LEU A 61 -2.46 -6.02 -3.11
C LEU A 61 -2.96 -7.47 -3.18
N ALA A 62 -4.22 -7.72 -2.82
CA ALA A 62 -4.82 -9.05 -2.89
C ALA A 62 -4.90 -9.54 -4.34
N GLN A 63 -5.39 -8.72 -5.28
CA GLN A 63 -5.42 -9.08 -6.70
C GLN A 63 -4.02 -9.33 -7.25
N TRP A 64 -3.07 -8.48 -6.88
CA TRP A 64 -1.68 -8.62 -7.30
C TRP A 64 -1.07 -9.94 -6.81
N MET A 65 -1.19 -10.23 -5.51
CA MET A 65 -0.65 -11.44 -4.89
C MET A 65 -1.34 -12.73 -5.36
N ASN A 66 -2.63 -12.69 -5.67
CA ASN A 66 -3.35 -13.85 -6.20
C ASN A 66 -3.08 -14.07 -7.70
N GLY A 67 -2.80 -13.00 -8.46
CA GLY A 67 -2.63 -13.05 -9.92
C GLY A 67 -1.25 -13.53 -10.40
N LEU A 68 -0.25 -13.59 -9.52
CA LEU A 68 1.14 -13.86 -9.91
C LEU A 68 1.69 -15.08 -9.18
N GLY A 69 1.48 -16.26 -9.77
CA GLY A 69 2.15 -17.50 -9.37
C GLY A 69 3.66 -17.54 -9.65
N GLY A 70 4.36 -16.39 -9.60
CA GLY A 70 5.79 -16.32 -9.90
C GLY A 70 6.47 -14.94 -9.81
N GLU A 71 5.79 -13.88 -9.37
CA GLU A 71 6.46 -12.59 -9.11
C GLU A 71 6.98 -12.58 -7.67
N GLU A 72 8.27 -12.30 -7.49
CA GLU A 72 8.87 -12.18 -6.15
C GLU A 72 8.36 -10.89 -5.50
N PHE A 73 7.34 -11.03 -4.66
CA PHE A 73 6.86 -9.96 -3.79
C PHE A 73 7.86 -9.70 -2.68
N GLY A 74 8.18 -8.42 -2.47
CA GLY A 74 8.92 -8.03 -1.27
C GLY A 74 8.09 -8.27 0.00
N GLU A 75 8.76 -8.64 1.09
CA GLU A 75 8.14 -8.90 2.40
C GLU A 75 7.36 -7.68 2.92
N GLY A 76 7.77 -6.47 2.53
CA GLY A 76 7.12 -5.22 2.93
C GLY A 76 5.69 -5.13 2.41
N LEU A 77 5.41 -5.59 1.20
CA LEU A 77 4.05 -5.56 0.61
C LEU A 77 3.09 -6.51 1.31
N PHE A 78 3.56 -7.70 1.73
CA PHE A 78 2.76 -8.62 2.54
C PHE A 78 2.46 -8.05 3.91
N LYS A 79 3.48 -7.48 4.58
CA LYS A 79 3.31 -6.80 5.87
C LYS A 79 2.36 -5.62 5.76
N LEU A 80 2.42 -4.85 4.67
CA LEU A 80 1.50 -3.75 4.43
C LEU A 80 0.07 -4.25 4.32
N ARG A 81 -0.20 -5.26 3.49
CA ARG A 81 -1.56 -5.83 3.35
C ARG A 81 -2.11 -6.24 4.71
N ASP A 82 -1.35 -7.03 5.45
CA ASP A 82 -1.76 -7.55 6.76
C ASP A 82 -2.00 -6.42 7.77
N ALA A 83 -1.10 -5.43 7.84
CA ALA A 83 -1.24 -4.30 8.73
C ALA A 83 -2.46 -3.44 8.40
N LEU A 84 -2.76 -3.21 7.11
CA LEU A 84 -3.95 -2.45 6.70
C LEU A 84 -5.25 -3.23 6.96
N THR A 85 -5.24 -4.56 6.78
CA THR A 85 -6.39 -5.41 7.14
C THR A 85 -6.68 -5.32 8.64
N ASN A 86 -5.65 -5.49 9.47
CA ASN A 86 -5.76 -5.33 10.92
C ASN A 86 -6.22 -3.92 11.31
N ASP A 87 -5.82 -2.89 10.56
CA ASP A 87 -6.25 -1.51 10.80
C ASP A 87 -7.76 -1.37 10.62
N LEU A 88 -8.30 -1.91 9.53
CA LEU A 88 -9.73 -1.87 9.22
C LEU A 88 -10.58 -2.69 10.19
N GLU A 89 -10.06 -3.79 10.72
CA GLU A 89 -10.77 -4.62 11.72
C GLU A 89 -10.85 -3.95 13.10
N ARG A 90 -10.03 -2.93 13.37
CA ARG A 90 -9.95 -2.22 14.66
C ARG A 90 -10.64 -0.86 14.66
N GLU A 91 -11.04 -0.35 13.49
CA GLU A 91 -11.79 0.90 13.30
C GLU A 91 -13.30 0.69 13.47
#